data_AF-X0ZDR8-F1
#
_entry.id   AF-X0ZDR8-F1
#
_cell.length_a   1.000
_cell.length_b   1.000
_cell.length_c   1.000
_cell.angle_alpha   90.00
_cell.angle_beta   90.00
_cell.angle_gamma   90.00
#
_symmetry.space_group_name_H-M   'P 1'
#
loop_
_entity.id
_entity.type
_entity.pdbx_description
1 polymer ?
#
loop_
_entity_poly.entity_id
_entity_poly.type
_entity_poly.pdbx_seq_one_letter_code
_entity_poly.pdbx_strand_id
1 'polypeptide(L)'
;MSTLSVLAIEHYPRMENGGKTHVIMGNHDESFWKHNGIDILEDIAKERDDIVYQGRWGAYPQINDLNIYMAHGTGGVSYARTYKLQKNIEQFSPAQKPDIYFIGHWHVSTALFMYRNVTAFMIPCFQSQTPYLKAKSLYPEIGGIIMEITTNDVFRKNGTAKIKWEYIPFFVP
;
A
#
# COMPACT_ATOMS: atom_id res chain seq x y z
N MET A 1 9.73 9.59 -21.74
CA MET A 1 9.89 8.61 -20.64
C MET A 1 11.05 9.06 -19.77
N SER A 2 10.87 9.12 -18.45
CA SER A 2 11.91 9.57 -17.50
C SER A 2 12.97 8.48 -17.26
N THR A 3 14.21 8.84 -16.91
CA THR A 3 15.27 7.87 -16.55
C THR A 3 14.86 6.95 -15.39
N LEU A 4 14.05 7.44 -14.45
CA LEU A 4 13.54 6.66 -13.33
C LEU A 4 12.52 5.60 -13.77
N SER A 5 11.65 5.94 -14.73
CA SER A 5 10.71 4.98 -15.33
C SER A 5 11.48 3.82 -15.99
N VAL A 6 12.56 4.12 -16.71
CA VAL A 6 13.41 3.10 -17.35
C VAL A 6 14.00 2.14 -16.31
N LEU A 7 14.56 2.66 -15.22
CA LEU A 7 15.12 1.83 -14.14
C LEU A 7 14.07 0.88 -13.55
N ALA A 8 12.85 1.38 -13.29
CA ALA A 8 11.77 0.55 -12.76
C ALA A 8 11.31 -0.51 -13.78
N ILE A 9 11.19 -0.15 -15.05
CA ILE A 9 10.81 -1.09 -16.12
C ILE A 9 11.81 -2.24 -16.21
N GLU A 10 13.11 -1.94 -16.16
CA GLU A 10 14.19 -2.91 -16.34
C GLU A 10 14.42 -3.78 -15.09
N HIS A 11 14.34 -3.20 -13.89
CA HIS A 11 14.81 -3.87 -12.67
C HIS A 11 13.71 -4.24 -11.67
N TYR A 12 12.50 -3.71 -11.78
CA TYR A 12 11.43 -4.09 -10.85
C TYR A 12 11.06 -5.56 -11.07
N PRO A 13 11.05 -6.40 -10.03
CA PRO A 13 10.89 -7.84 -10.18
C PRO A 13 9.56 -8.21 -10.83
N ARG A 14 9.56 -9.32 -11.57
CA ARG A 14 8.35 -9.98 -12.08
C ARG A 14 8.04 -11.16 -11.18
N MET A 15 6.77 -11.38 -10.89
CA MET A 15 6.36 -12.56 -10.16
C MET A 15 6.48 -13.80 -11.05
N GLU A 16 7.24 -14.80 -10.60
CA GLU A 16 7.49 -16.03 -11.37
C GLU A 16 6.21 -16.81 -11.70
N ASN A 17 5.18 -16.70 -10.84
CA ASN A 17 3.89 -17.32 -11.03
C ASN A 17 2.94 -16.54 -11.96
N GLY A 18 3.41 -15.46 -12.60
CA GLY A 18 2.60 -14.62 -13.48
C GLY A 18 1.60 -13.70 -12.77
N GLY A 19 1.72 -13.54 -11.44
CA GLY A 19 0.92 -12.60 -10.67
C GLY A 19 1.07 -11.15 -11.14
N LYS A 20 0.08 -10.30 -10.81
CA LYS A 20 0.07 -8.88 -11.16
C LYS A 20 0.43 -8.00 -9.95
N THR A 21 1.26 -6.99 -10.19
CA THR A 21 1.64 -5.99 -9.19
C THR A 21 0.70 -4.80 -9.28
N HIS A 22 -0.16 -4.62 -8.29
CA HIS A 22 -1.07 -3.47 -8.21
C HIS A 22 -0.37 -2.30 -7.51
N VAL A 23 -0.34 -1.14 -8.17
CA VAL A 23 0.39 0.05 -7.67
C VAL A 23 -0.51 1.28 -7.60
N ILE A 24 -0.23 2.14 -6.62
CA ILE A 24 -0.83 3.47 -6.47
C ILE A 24 0.27 4.52 -6.36
N MET A 25 -0.04 5.74 -6.76
CA MET A 25 0.90 6.87 -6.68
C MET A 25 1.06 7.35 -5.23
N GLY A 26 2.31 7.49 -4.78
CA GLY A 26 2.68 8.12 -3.51
C GLY A 26 3.15 9.57 -3.68
N ASN A 27 3.54 10.20 -2.57
CA ASN A 27 3.93 11.63 -2.56
C ASN A 27 5.17 11.93 -3.41
N HIS A 28 6.12 11.00 -3.48
CA HIS A 28 7.33 11.17 -4.29
C HIS A 28 7.03 11.09 -5.78
N ASP A 29 6.20 10.14 -6.19
CA ASP A 29 5.74 9.99 -7.58
C ASP A 29 4.94 11.24 -8.00
N GLU A 30 4.07 11.72 -7.11
CA GLU A 30 3.30 12.95 -7.32
C GLU A 30 4.18 14.18 -7.53
N SER A 31 5.36 14.23 -6.89
CA SER A 31 6.27 15.37 -7.03
C SER A 31 6.73 15.57 -8.48
N PHE A 32 6.90 14.49 -9.25
CA PHE A 32 7.16 14.57 -10.69
C PHE A 32 5.98 15.17 -11.41
N TRP A 33 4.78 14.64 -11.18
CA TRP A 33 3.56 15.17 -11.80
C TRP A 33 3.36 16.67 -11.51
N LYS A 34 3.60 17.11 -10.27
CA LYS A 34 3.52 18.53 -9.89
C LYS A 34 4.57 19.40 -10.56
N HIS A 35 5.78 18.86 -10.75
CA HIS A 35 6.90 19.64 -11.28
C HIS A 35 6.89 19.74 -12.80
N ASN A 36 6.51 18.67 -13.51
CA ASN A 36 6.64 18.59 -14.97
C ASN A 36 5.48 17.86 -15.67
N GLY A 37 4.40 17.53 -14.95
CA GLY A 37 3.21 16.87 -15.51
C GLY A 37 3.35 15.37 -15.78
N ILE A 38 4.47 14.75 -15.41
CA ILE A 38 4.74 13.33 -15.69
C ILE A 38 4.15 12.43 -14.60
N ASP A 39 3.29 11.49 -15.01
CA ASP A 39 2.82 10.39 -14.16
C ASP A 39 3.72 9.16 -14.39
N ILE A 40 4.71 8.97 -13.52
CA ILE A 40 5.73 7.95 -13.74
C ILE A 40 5.18 6.53 -13.68
N LEU A 41 4.10 6.28 -12.92
CA LEU A 41 3.49 4.96 -12.81
C LEU A 41 2.65 4.64 -14.04
N GLU A 42 2.03 5.65 -14.66
CA GLU A 42 1.37 5.48 -15.95
C GLU A 42 2.38 5.09 -17.05
N ASP A 43 3.53 5.77 -17.10
CA ASP A 43 4.61 5.45 -18.04
C ASP A 43 5.13 4.02 -17.83
N ILE A 44 5.33 3.59 -16.58
CA ILE A 44 5.79 2.23 -16.26
C ILE A 44 4.73 1.18 -16.66
N ALA A 45 3.47 1.41 -16.32
CA ALA A 45 2.39 0.45 -16.59
C ALA A 45 2.10 0.26 -18.09
N LYS A 46 2.45 1.23 -18.94
CA LYS A 46 2.39 1.08 -20.41
C LYS A 46 3.40 0.08 -20.95
N GLU A 47 4.56 -0.05 -20.30
CA GLU A 47 5.66 -0.93 -20.72
C GLU A 47 5.70 -2.25 -19.93
N ARG A 48 5.00 -2.32 -18.80
CA ARG A 48 4.97 -3.47 -17.89
C ARG A 48 3.55 -4.00 -17.74
N ASP A 49 3.23 -5.00 -18.55
CA ASP A 49 1.96 -5.72 -18.55
C ASP A 49 1.60 -6.40 -17.22
N ASP A 50 2.61 -6.67 -16.37
CA ASP A 50 2.45 -7.21 -15.03
C ASP A 50 2.17 -6.14 -13.97
N ILE A 51 2.30 -4.86 -14.28
CA ILE A 51 2.04 -3.75 -13.37
C ILE A 51 0.69 -3.11 -13.70
N VAL A 52 -0.22 -3.12 -12.73
CA VAL A 52 -1.56 -2.56 -12.88
C VAL A 52 -1.66 -1.29 -12.04
N TYR A 53 -1.52 -0.14 -12.70
CA TYR A 53 -1.68 1.16 -12.06
C TYR A 53 -3.14 1.41 -11.70
N GLN A 54 -3.42 1.56 -10.41
CA GLN A 54 -4.76 1.73 -9.85
C GLN A 54 -5.20 3.19 -9.72
N GLY A 55 -4.26 4.12 -9.92
CA GLY A 55 -4.49 5.55 -9.79
C GLY A 55 -3.76 6.20 -8.61
N ARG A 56 -4.21 7.41 -8.30
CA ARG A 56 -3.48 8.35 -7.44
C ARG A 56 -3.96 8.26 -5.99
N TRP A 57 -3.03 8.18 -5.05
CA TRP A 57 -3.24 8.29 -3.59
C TRP A 57 -4.06 7.17 -2.94
N GLY A 58 -4.96 6.51 -3.65
CA GLY A 58 -5.65 5.32 -3.18
C GLY A 58 -6.63 4.75 -4.19
N ALA A 59 -6.92 3.46 -4.05
CA ALA A 59 -7.78 2.73 -4.99
C ALA A 59 -8.32 1.43 -4.39
N TYR A 60 -9.40 0.92 -5.01
CA TYR A 60 -9.95 -0.40 -4.76
C TYR A 60 -9.52 -1.35 -5.88
N PRO A 61 -8.38 -2.06 -5.73
CA PRO A 61 -7.89 -2.92 -6.79
C PRO A 61 -8.83 -4.09 -7.05
N GLN A 62 -9.02 -4.41 -8.32
CA GLN A 62 -9.81 -5.56 -8.75
C GLN A 62 -8.97 -6.83 -8.61
N ILE A 63 -8.99 -7.43 -7.41
CA ILE A 63 -8.28 -8.69 -7.10
C ILE A 63 -9.33 -9.71 -6.70
N ASN A 64 -9.74 -10.54 -7.67
CA ASN A 64 -10.92 -11.41 -7.53
C ASN A 64 -12.12 -10.59 -7.05
N ASP A 65 -12.92 -11.13 -6.14
CA ASP A 65 -14.04 -10.43 -5.50
C ASP A 65 -13.67 -9.83 -4.13
N LEU A 66 -12.37 -9.58 -3.87
CA LEU A 66 -11.92 -9.01 -2.61
C LEU A 66 -12.18 -7.50 -2.55
N ASN A 67 -12.89 -7.06 -1.51
CA ASN A 67 -13.09 -5.63 -1.25
C ASN A 67 -11.90 -5.07 -0.44
N ILE A 68 -10.83 -4.76 -1.14
CA ILE A 68 -9.59 -4.20 -0.58
C ILE A 68 -9.52 -2.72 -0.95
N TYR A 69 -9.04 -1.90 -0.01
CA TYR A 69 -8.60 -0.54 -0.31
C TYR A 69 -7.11 -0.42 -0.03
N MET A 70 -6.37 0.20 -0.94
CA MET A 70 -4.99 0.61 -0.72
C MET A 70 -4.90 2.14 -0.79
N ALA A 71 -4.08 2.74 0.07
CA ALA A 71 -3.85 4.17 0.06
C ALA A 71 -2.40 4.55 0.42
N HIS A 72 -2.02 5.75 0.04
CA HIS A 72 -0.82 6.42 0.49
C HIS A 72 -1.22 7.63 1.35
N GLY A 73 -0.75 7.63 2.60
CA GLY A 73 -1.06 8.68 3.56
C GLY A 73 -0.37 10.01 3.28
N THR A 74 -0.49 10.93 4.24
CA THR A 74 0.20 12.21 4.21
C THR A 74 0.55 12.71 5.63
N GLY A 75 1.49 13.64 5.70
CA GLY A 75 1.96 14.26 6.93
C GLY A 75 2.82 13.35 7.81
N GLY A 76 3.23 13.85 8.98
CA GLY A 76 4.12 13.13 9.88
C GLY A 76 3.51 11.89 10.54
N VAL A 77 4.40 11.01 11.02
CA VAL A 77 4.06 9.84 11.85
C VAL A 77 3.36 10.32 13.12
N SER A 78 2.27 9.65 13.52
CA SER A 78 1.55 9.95 14.75
C SER A 78 2.26 9.38 15.98
N TYR A 79 2.05 10.00 17.15
CA TYR A 79 2.55 9.50 18.43
C TYR A 79 2.06 8.06 18.69
N ALA A 80 0.74 7.84 18.65
CA ALA A 80 0.16 6.51 18.71
C ALA A 80 0.20 5.85 17.32
N ARG A 81 0.75 4.64 17.23
CA ARG A 81 0.91 3.88 15.97
C ARG A 81 -0.40 3.69 15.21
N THR A 82 -1.49 3.38 15.90
CA THR A 82 -2.80 3.06 15.30
C THR A 82 -3.62 4.30 14.93
N TYR A 83 -3.24 5.49 15.39
CA TYR A 83 -4.07 6.69 15.29
C TYR A 83 -4.45 7.05 13.85
N LYS A 84 -3.49 6.99 12.91
CA LYS A 84 -3.76 7.28 11.49
C LYS A 84 -4.75 6.29 10.88
N LEU A 85 -4.65 5.00 11.22
CA LEU A 85 -5.62 3.99 10.76
C LEU A 85 -7.02 4.31 11.27
N GLN A 86 -7.16 4.55 12.59
CA GLN A 86 -8.45 4.85 13.20
C GLN A 86 -9.12 6.06 12.53
N LYS A 87 -8.38 7.18 12.41
CA LYS A 87 -8.91 8.39 11.80
C LYS A 87 -9.33 8.19 10.33
N ASN A 88 -8.56 7.45 9.54
CA ASN A 88 -8.94 7.14 8.16
C ASN A 88 -10.20 6.27 8.11
N ILE A 89 -10.25 5.21 8.92
CA ILE A 89 -11.38 4.27 8.93
C ILE A 89 -12.68 4.95 9.38
N GLU A 90 -12.61 5.91 10.31
CA GLU A 90 -13.75 6.73 10.72
C GLU A 90 -14.36 7.54 9.57
N GLN A 91 -13.58 7.91 8.55
CA GLN A 91 -14.04 8.71 7.42
C GLN A 91 -14.72 7.89 6.31
N PHE A 92 -14.58 6.57 6.30
CA PHE A 92 -15.29 5.77 5.30
C PHE A 92 -16.79 5.86 5.51
N SER A 93 -17.50 6.22 4.44
CA SER A 93 -18.95 6.09 4.36
C SER A 93 -19.33 4.60 4.51
N PRO A 94 -20.46 4.27 5.15
CA PRO A 94 -20.84 2.87 5.37
C PRO A 94 -20.83 2.01 4.10
N ALA A 95 -21.18 2.59 2.95
CA ALA A 95 -21.25 1.92 1.65
C ALA A 95 -19.88 1.70 0.98
N GLN A 96 -18.84 2.43 1.38
CA GLN A 96 -17.50 2.35 0.78
C GLN A 96 -16.47 1.71 1.71
N LYS A 97 -16.88 1.14 2.85
CA LYS A 97 -15.93 0.51 3.77
C LYS A 97 -15.28 -0.70 3.10
N PRO A 98 -13.94 -0.75 3.00
CA PRO A 98 -13.25 -1.96 2.58
C PRO A 98 -13.35 -3.04 3.66
N ASP A 99 -13.17 -4.29 3.27
CA ASP A 99 -12.95 -5.41 4.19
C ASP A 99 -11.57 -5.30 4.81
N ILE A 100 -10.60 -5.04 3.93
CA ILE A 100 -9.19 -4.98 4.23
C ILE A 100 -8.64 -3.64 3.71
N TYR A 101 -7.97 -2.91 4.59
CA TYR A 101 -7.37 -1.62 4.26
C TYR A 101 -5.85 -1.64 4.44
N PHE A 102 -5.11 -1.38 3.37
CA PHE A 102 -3.67 -1.20 3.41
C PHE A 102 -3.29 0.28 3.24
N ILE A 103 -2.43 0.80 4.10
CA ILE A 103 -1.88 2.16 3.94
C ILE A 103 -0.39 2.21 4.22
N GLY A 104 0.35 2.85 3.31
CA GLY A 104 1.79 3.10 3.45
C GLY A 104 2.11 4.48 4.03
N HIS A 105 3.15 5.13 3.50
CA HIS A 105 3.62 6.50 3.79
C HIS A 105 4.50 6.68 5.05
N TRP A 106 4.14 6.10 6.19
CA TRP A 106 4.85 6.40 7.46
C TRP A 106 6.06 5.51 7.77
N HIS A 107 6.31 4.49 6.93
CA HIS A 107 7.45 3.57 7.05
C HIS A 107 7.48 2.80 8.38
N VAL A 108 6.31 2.58 8.97
CA VAL A 108 6.14 1.89 10.24
C VAL A 108 4.91 1.02 10.15
N SER A 109 4.93 -0.12 10.82
CA SER A 109 3.88 -1.13 10.69
C SER A 109 2.97 -1.17 11.90
N THR A 110 1.68 -1.44 11.65
CA THR A 110 0.72 -1.78 12.70
C THR A 110 -0.51 -2.45 12.09
N ALA A 111 -1.21 -3.26 12.86
CA ALA A 111 -2.48 -3.86 12.45
C ALA A 111 -3.60 -3.42 13.40
N LEU A 112 -4.77 -3.16 12.83
CA LEU A 112 -5.98 -2.80 13.56
C LEU A 112 -7.14 -3.65 13.04
N PHE A 113 -7.62 -4.57 13.88
CA PHE A 113 -8.60 -5.56 13.47
C PHE A 113 -10.04 -5.08 13.73
N MET A 114 -10.91 -5.28 12.74
CA MET A 114 -12.36 -5.09 12.84
C MET A 114 -12.82 -3.71 13.34
N TYR A 115 -11.99 -2.68 13.24
CA TYR A 115 -12.36 -1.34 13.64
C TYR A 115 -13.39 -0.77 12.64
N ARG A 116 -14.61 -0.48 13.10
CA ARG A 116 -15.79 -0.21 12.24
C ARG A 116 -16.03 -1.26 11.14
N ASN A 117 -15.71 -2.53 11.43
CA ASN A 117 -15.79 -3.67 10.50
C ASN A 117 -14.74 -3.65 9.37
N VAL A 118 -13.62 -2.95 9.59
CA VAL A 118 -12.48 -2.91 8.67
C VAL A 118 -11.28 -3.54 9.37
N THR A 119 -10.60 -4.47 8.71
CA THR A 119 -9.28 -4.95 9.15
C THR A 119 -8.21 -4.17 8.39
N ALA A 120 -7.40 -3.39 9.10
CA ALA A 120 -6.48 -2.46 8.49
C ALA A 120 -5.03 -2.71 8.89
N PHE A 121 -4.13 -2.44 7.96
CA PHE A 121 -2.69 -2.57 8.12
C PHE A 121 -2.02 -1.28 7.66
N MET A 122 -1.23 -0.68 8.55
CA MET A 122 -0.17 0.21 8.13
C MET A 122 1.01 -0.67 7.77
N ILE A 123 1.46 -0.62 6.51
CA ILE A 123 2.47 -1.55 5.99
C ILE A 123 3.90 -0.99 6.19
N PRO A 124 4.89 -1.88 6.36
CA PRO A 124 6.31 -1.48 6.37
C PRO A 124 6.74 -0.90 5.01
N CYS A 125 8.02 -0.56 4.88
CA CYS A 125 8.56 0.02 3.64
C CYS A 125 9.73 -0.78 3.09
N PHE A 126 10.13 -0.42 1.86
CA PHE A 126 11.34 -0.93 1.21
C PHE A 126 12.46 0.12 1.18
N GLN A 127 12.32 1.23 1.91
CA GLN A 127 13.30 2.31 1.96
C GLN A 127 14.07 2.28 3.28
N SER A 128 15.40 2.20 3.18
CA SER A 128 16.30 2.30 4.34
C SER A 128 16.30 3.71 4.95
N GLN A 129 16.86 3.83 6.16
CA GLN A 129 16.90 5.13 6.83
C GLN A 129 17.73 6.13 6.03
N THR A 130 17.10 7.23 5.61
CA THR A 130 17.77 8.33 4.91
C THR A 130 18.19 9.44 5.89
N PRO A 131 19.09 10.37 5.48
CA PRO A 131 19.39 11.56 6.28
C PRO A 131 18.15 12.38 6.63
N TYR A 132 17.16 12.44 5.72
CA TYR A 132 15.88 13.10 5.97
C TYR A 132 15.11 12.43 7.12
N LEU A 133 14.97 11.10 7.10
CA LEU A 133 14.30 10.36 8.17
C LEU A 133 15.06 10.51 9.50
N LYS A 134 16.38 10.42 9.47
CA LYS A 134 17.24 10.61 10.66
C LYS A 134 17.07 12.00 11.25
N ALA A 135 17.03 13.06 10.44
CA ALA A 135 16.81 14.43 10.88
C ALA A 135 15.41 14.66 11.49
N LYS A 136 14.45 13.78 11.19
CA LYS A 136 13.10 13.77 11.78
C LYS A 136 12.96 12.79 12.94
N SER A 137 14.04 12.18 13.40
CA SER A 137 14.05 11.13 14.43
C SER A 137 13.14 9.94 14.07
N LEU A 138 13.08 9.61 12.78
CA LEU A 138 12.28 8.50 12.26
C LEU A 138 13.20 7.33 11.90
N TYR A 139 12.81 6.13 12.34
CA TYR A 139 13.46 4.89 11.98
C TYR A 139 12.46 4.01 11.21
N PRO A 140 12.73 3.69 9.93
CA PRO A 140 11.82 2.89 9.12
C PRO A 140 11.87 1.41 9.50
N GLU A 141 10.71 0.77 9.45
CA GLU A 141 10.58 -0.68 9.53
C GLU A 141 10.64 -1.25 8.12
N ILE A 142 11.75 -1.92 7.79
CA ILE A 142 11.99 -2.49 6.46
C ILE A 142 11.47 -3.93 6.41
N GLY A 143 10.54 -4.18 5.51
CA GLY A 143 9.91 -5.49 5.40
C GLY A 143 8.67 -5.47 4.51
N GLY A 144 7.96 -6.60 4.51
CA GLY A 144 6.69 -6.77 3.81
C GLY A 144 5.72 -7.64 4.62
N ILE A 145 4.49 -7.74 4.13
CA ILE A 145 3.48 -8.64 4.68
C ILE A 145 3.04 -9.60 3.58
N ILE A 146 3.02 -10.89 3.88
CA ILE A 146 2.41 -11.93 3.05
C ILE A 146 1.08 -12.30 3.69
N MET A 147 0.02 -12.45 2.89
CA MET A 147 -1.33 -12.66 3.39
C MET A 147 -2.07 -13.75 2.64
N GLU A 148 -2.72 -14.64 3.39
CA GLU A 148 -3.68 -15.63 2.88
C GLU A 148 -5.08 -15.19 3.33
N ILE A 149 -5.95 -14.92 2.36
CA ILE A 149 -7.31 -14.45 2.59
C ILE A 149 -8.28 -15.53 2.13
N THR A 150 -9.15 -15.99 3.03
CA THR A 150 -10.29 -16.86 2.69
C THR A 150 -11.57 -16.04 2.70
N THR A 151 -12.35 -16.13 1.63
CA THR A 151 -13.68 -15.52 1.53
C THR A 151 -14.78 -16.54 1.77
N ASN A 152 -15.95 -16.06 2.21
CA ASN A 152 -17.18 -16.84 2.23
C ASN A 152 -18.41 -15.92 2.05
N ASP A 153 -19.59 -16.54 1.92
CA ASP A 153 -20.86 -15.83 1.75
C ASP A 153 -21.68 -15.70 3.04
N VAL A 154 -21.09 -16.00 4.22
CA VAL A 154 -21.86 -16.15 5.47
C VAL A 154 -22.39 -14.81 5.98
N PHE A 155 -21.54 -13.79 6.03
CA PHE A 155 -21.92 -12.47 6.56
C PHE A 155 -22.21 -11.44 5.47
N ARG A 156 -21.64 -11.66 4.28
CA ARG A 156 -21.88 -10.90 3.04
C ARG A 156 -21.33 -11.74 1.89
N LYS A 157 -21.86 -11.53 0.68
CA LYS A 157 -21.33 -12.16 -0.53
C LYS A 157 -19.83 -11.84 -0.68
N ASN A 158 -19.00 -12.87 -0.89
CA ASN A 158 -17.54 -12.78 -1.03
C ASN A 158 -16.83 -12.04 0.13
N GLY A 159 -17.43 -12.05 1.32
CA GLY A 159 -16.86 -11.39 2.49
C GLY A 159 -15.61 -12.08 2.98
N THR A 160 -14.67 -11.30 3.50
CA THR A 160 -13.50 -11.87 4.18
C THR A 160 -13.91 -12.67 5.42
N ALA A 161 -13.61 -13.98 5.40
CA ALA A 161 -13.96 -14.94 6.45
C ALA A 161 -12.78 -15.23 7.39
N LYS A 162 -11.57 -15.30 6.82
CA LYS A 162 -10.33 -15.58 7.55
C LYS A 162 -9.18 -14.85 6.89
N ILE A 163 -8.30 -14.29 7.71
CA ILE A 163 -7.04 -13.67 7.29
C ILE A 163 -5.92 -14.33 8.09
N LYS A 164 -4.95 -14.92 7.40
CA LYS A 164 -3.63 -15.22 7.97
C LYS A 164 -2.63 -14.25 7.36
N TRP A 165 -1.69 -13.79 8.15
CA TRP A 165 -0.65 -12.90 7.66
C TRP A 165 0.67 -13.19 8.37
N GLU A 166 1.75 -12.98 7.62
CA GLU A 166 3.12 -13.13 8.07
C GLU A 166 3.86 -11.83 7.81
N TYR A 167 4.51 -11.28 8.84
CA TYR A 167 5.40 -10.14 8.70
C TYR A 167 6.80 -10.64 8.36
N ILE A 168 7.34 -10.21 7.23
CA ILE A 168 8.66 -10.59 6.76
C ILE A 168 9.61 -9.40 6.96
N PRO A 169 10.49 -9.43 7.98
CA PRO A 169 11.50 -8.40 8.16
C PRO A 169 12.61 -8.55 7.13
N PHE A 170 13.02 -7.44 6.53
CA PHE A 170 14.20 -7.39 5.65
C PHE A 170 15.39 -6.68 6.32
N PHE A 171 15.26 -6.39 7.62
CA PHE A 171 16.37 -5.84 8.39
C PHE A 171 17.52 -6.85 8.41
N VAL A 172 18.66 -6.40 7.88
CA VAL A 172 19.95 -7.08 8.03
C VAL A 172 20.76 -6.24 9.02
N PRO A 173 21.18 -6.80 10.16
CA PRO A 173 21.93 -6.09 11.20
C PRO A 173 23.27 -5.53 10.72
#